data_AF-A0A5J4P8L4-F1
#
_entry.id   AF-A0A5J4P8L4-F1
#
_cell.length_a   1.000
_cell.length_b   1.000
_cell.length_c   1.000
_cell.angle_alpha   90.00
_cell.angle_beta   90.00
_cell.angle_gamma   90.00
#
_symmetry.space_group_name_H-M   'P 1'
#
loop_
_entity.id
_entity.type
_entity.pdbx_description
1 polymer ?
#
loop_
_entity_poly.entity_id
_entity_poly.type
_entity_poly.pdbx_seq_one_letter_code
_entity_poly.pdbx_strand_id
1 'polypeptide(L)'
;QKELIDFLEKADIPAGCTLLGLSALSSFHPLNKGMLGMHGNLATNVKTNECDVLIAIGMRFDDRVTGNLKTYAKQAKVIHFDIDPSEIDKNVKTDFALIGNCKETLSAMTKKLTENSHREWKESFRESEEKESVSVIHPELHPTEGFITMGEVVHAVSDATKNEAVLVTDVGQNQMIAARYFR
;
A
#
# COMPACT_ATOMS: atom_id res chain seq x y z
N GLN A 1 4.22 -10.45 -9.24
CA GLN A 1 3.62 -10.78 -7.93
C GLN A 1 4.58 -11.66 -7.13
N LYS A 2 4.96 -12.84 -7.61
CA LYS A 2 5.93 -13.72 -6.91
C LYS A 2 7.23 -13.00 -6.52
N GLU A 3 7.83 -12.25 -7.44
CA GLU A 3 9.10 -11.56 -7.20
C GLU A 3 8.99 -10.46 -6.14
N LEU A 4 7.83 -9.82 -6.03
CA LEU A 4 7.52 -8.86 -4.96
C LEU A 4 7.40 -9.57 -3.62
N ILE A 5 6.66 -10.69 -3.56
CA ILE A 5 6.49 -11.50 -2.34
C ILE A 5 7.86 -12.01 -1.86
N ASP A 6 8.64 -12.64 -2.74
CA ASP A 6 9.98 -13.15 -2.41
C ASP A 6 10.90 -12.04 -1.86
N PHE A 7 10.81 -10.82 -2.42
CA PHE A 7 11.56 -9.66 -1.96
C PHE A 7 11.11 -9.19 -0.56
N LEU A 8 9.80 -9.02 -0.37
CA LEU A 8 9.21 -8.54 0.88
C LEU A 8 9.41 -9.54 2.02
N GLU A 9 9.17 -10.83 1.79
CA GLU A 9 9.28 -11.87 2.81
C GLU A 9 10.73 -12.08 3.24
N LYS A 10 11.67 -12.10 2.30
CA LYS A 10 13.09 -12.31 2.62
C LYS A 10 13.65 -11.18 3.49
N ALA A 11 13.23 -9.95 3.24
CA ALA A 11 13.67 -8.80 4.02
C ALA A 11 12.69 -8.43 5.15
N ASP A 12 11.56 -9.12 5.29
CA ASP A 12 10.52 -8.85 6.27
C ASP A 12 10.05 -7.38 6.27
N ILE A 13 9.72 -6.84 5.10
CA ILE A 13 9.39 -5.42 4.90
C ILE A 13 7.88 -5.22 4.75
N PRO A 14 7.23 -4.34 5.55
CA PRO A 14 5.82 -3.99 5.35
C PRO A 14 5.60 -3.23 4.03
N ALA A 15 4.52 -3.53 3.32
CA ALA A 15 4.19 -2.98 2.02
C ALA A 15 2.83 -2.27 2.03
N GLY A 16 2.83 -0.99 1.62
CA GLY A 16 1.63 -0.27 1.23
C GLY A 16 1.45 -0.30 -0.29
N CYS A 17 0.23 -0.05 -0.76
CA CYS A 17 -0.07 0.04 -2.19
C CYS A 17 -0.74 1.37 -2.56
N THR A 18 -0.55 1.80 -3.81
CA THR A 18 -1.38 2.85 -4.40
C THR A 18 -2.71 2.25 -4.85
N LEU A 19 -3.69 3.07 -5.20
CA LEU A 19 -4.94 2.61 -5.82
C LEU A 19 -4.70 1.70 -7.04
N LEU A 20 -3.70 2.03 -7.86
CA LEU A 20 -3.34 1.25 -9.06
C LEU A 20 -2.45 0.05 -8.75
N GLY A 21 -1.91 -0.02 -7.52
CA GLY A 21 -1.14 -1.16 -7.02
C GLY A 21 -2.00 -2.18 -6.28
N LEU A 22 -3.31 -1.96 -6.14
CA LEU A 22 -4.23 -2.95 -5.60
C LEU A 22 -4.10 -4.26 -6.40
N SER A 23 -4.21 -5.40 -5.71
CA SER A 23 -3.93 -6.77 -6.20
C SER A 23 -2.44 -7.14 -6.41
N ALA A 24 -1.49 -6.21 -6.33
CA ALA A 24 -0.06 -6.56 -6.42
C ALA A 24 0.40 -7.46 -5.26
N LEU A 25 -0.26 -7.35 -4.10
CA LEU A 25 -0.10 -8.18 -2.92
C LEU A 25 -1.50 -8.57 -2.41
N SER A 26 -1.65 -9.79 -1.92
CA SER A 26 -2.93 -10.25 -1.36
C SER A 26 -3.37 -9.38 -0.18
N SER A 27 -4.67 -9.06 -0.12
CA SER A 27 -5.31 -8.34 0.98
C SER A 27 -5.03 -8.99 2.35
N PHE A 28 -4.87 -10.32 2.38
CA PHE A 28 -4.61 -11.12 3.57
C PHE A 28 -3.12 -11.37 3.88
N HIS A 29 -2.21 -10.85 3.04
CA HIS A 29 -0.79 -11.05 3.25
C HIS A 29 -0.32 -10.35 4.53
N PRO A 30 0.47 -10.97 5.41
CA PRO A 30 0.85 -10.40 6.72
C PRO A 30 1.68 -9.12 6.62
N LEU A 31 2.40 -8.93 5.49
CA LEU A 31 3.15 -7.70 5.20
C LEU A 31 2.31 -6.63 4.49
N ASN A 32 1.07 -6.92 4.09
CA ASN A 32 0.21 -5.91 3.49
C ASN A 32 -0.27 -4.93 4.57
N LYS A 33 -0.03 -3.64 4.35
CA LYS A 33 -0.47 -2.53 5.21
C LYS A 33 -1.61 -1.73 4.57
N GLY A 34 -2.09 -2.13 3.40
CA GLY A 34 -3.20 -1.49 2.73
C GLY A 34 -2.78 -0.27 1.91
N MET A 35 -3.72 0.61 1.64
CA MET A 35 -3.51 1.71 0.69
C MET A 35 -2.81 2.90 1.37
N LEU A 36 -1.97 3.63 0.62
CA LEU A 36 -1.47 4.94 1.03
C LEU A 36 -2.03 6.06 0.14
N GLY A 37 -2.02 7.28 0.66
CA GLY A 37 -2.51 8.49 -0.01
C GLY A 37 -3.73 9.11 0.65
N MET A 38 -4.37 10.03 -0.07
CA MET A 38 -5.46 10.88 0.41
C MET A 38 -6.64 10.10 1.03
N HIS A 39 -6.94 8.91 0.50
CA HIS A 39 -7.97 8.00 1.01
C HIS A 39 -7.40 6.67 1.52
N GLY A 40 -6.10 6.65 1.81
CA GLY A 40 -5.39 5.46 2.29
C GLY A 40 -5.64 5.18 3.77
N ASN A 41 -5.00 4.11 4.24
CA ASN A 41 -5.00 3.68 5.63
C ASN A 41 -4.16 4.60 6.51
N LEU A 42 -4.62 4.81 7.74
CA LEU A 42 -3.96 5.69 8.72
C LEU A 42 -2.53 5.22 9.01
N ALA A 43 -2.37 3.94 9.37
CA ALA A 43 -1.07 3.39 9.75
C ALA A 43 -0.06 3.52 8.60
N THR A 44 -0.47 3.23 7.37
CA THR A 44 0.40 3.27 6.19
C THR A 44 0.85 4.69 5.89
N ASN A 45 -0.05 5.68 5.98
CA ASN A 45 0.30 7.08 5.79
C ASN A 45 1.24 7.62 6.86
N VAL A 46 0.99 7.28 8.13
CA VAL A 46 1.87 7.67 9.25
C VAL A 46 3.24 7.03 9.08
N LYS A 47 3.29 5.71 8.87
CA LYS A 47 4.54 4.96 8.81
C LYS A 47 5.37 5.24 7.57
N THR A 48 4.74 5.60 6.45
CA THR A 48 5.45 6.14 5.27
C THR A 48 6.23 7.40 5.63
N ASN A 49 5.69 8.26 6.51
CA ASN A 49 6.37 9.48 6.94
C ASN A 49 7.29 9.28 8.16
N GLU A 50 7.30 8.09 8.79
CA GLU A 50 8.23 7.74 9.86
C GLU A 50 9.37 6.82 9.39
N CYS A 51 9.25 6.21 8.21
CA CYS A 51 10.25 5.27 7.70
C CYS A 51 11.62 5.95 7.48
N ASP A 52 12.67 5.16 7.62
CA ASP A 52 14.07 5.53 7.33
C ASP A 52 14.47 5.18 5.88
N VAL A 53 13.81 4.18 5.28
CA VAL A 53 13.95 3.82 3.86
C VAL A 53 12.56 3.64 3.22
N LEU A 54 12.32 4.38 2.14
CA LEU A 54 11.13 4.26 1.30
C LEU A 54 11.51 3.58 -0.02
N ILE A 55 10.95 2.38 -0.24
CA ILE A 55 11.18 1.60 -1.47
C ILE A 55 9.93 1.72 -2.37
N ALA A 56 10.00 2.56 -3.40
CA ALA A 56 8.95 2.74 -4.39
C ALA A 56 9.14 1.75 -5.55
N ILE A 57 8.14 0.90 -5.79
CA ILE A 57 8.17 -0.14 -6.82
C ILE A 57 7.07 0.13 -7.86
N GLY A 58 7.45 0.58 -9.06
CA GLY A 58 6.50 0.92 -10.12
C GLY A 58 5.52 2.03 -9.72
N MET A 59 5.98 2.99 -8.91
CA MET A 59 5.19 4.07 -8.35
C MET A 59 5.75 5.42 -8.81
N ARG A 60 4.87 6.30 -9.31
CA ARG A 60 5.24 7.61 -9.87
C ARG A 60 5.20 8.80 -8.88
N PHE A 61 4.98 8.54 -7.59
CA PHE A 61 4.80 9.59 -6.56
C PHE A 61 3.73 10.64 -6.93
N ASP A 62 2.55 10.17 -7.32
CA ASP A 62 1.38 11.00 -7.64
C ASP A 62 0.95 11.88 -6.45
N ASP A 63 0.41 13.07 -6.72
CA ASP A 63 0.03 14.04 -5.68
C ASP A 63 -1.06 13.51 -4.75
N ARG A 64 -1.94 12.63 -5.24
CA ARG A 64 -2.94 11.94 -4.40
C ARG A 64 -2.33 10.94 -3.44
N VAL A 65 -1.09 10.52 -3.67
CA VAL A 65 -0.33 9.65 -2.77
C VAL A 65 0.54 10.46 -1.84
N THR A 66 1.28 11.44 -2.37
CA THR A 66 2.27 12.18 -1.58
C THR A 66 1.66 13.30 -0.75
N GLY A 67 0.50 13.83 -1.17
CA GLY A 67 -0.05 15.05 -0.59
C GLY A 67 0.94 16.21 -0.71
N ASN A 68 1.43 16.71 0.42
CA ASN A 68 2.41 17.79 0.44
C ASN A 68 3.85 17.28 0.28
N LEU A 69 4.42 17.45 -0.91
CA LEU A 69 5.80 17.09 -1.22
C LEU A 69 6.84 17.78 -0.33
N LYS A 70 6.52 18.89 0.35
CA LYS A 70 7.45 19.53 1.31
C LYS A 70 7.60 18.74 2.61
N THR A 71 6.62 17.93 2.97
CA THR A 71 6.61 17.14 4.20
C THR A 71 6.72 15.64 3.96
N TYR A 72 6.47 15.18 2.73
CA TYR A 72 6.47 13.76 2.40
C TYR A 72 7.85 13.11 2.57
N ALA A 73 7.93 12.14 3.49
CA ALA A 73 9.06 11.23 3.72
C ALA A 73 10.46 11.90 3.73
N LYS A 74 10.58 13.11 4.29
CA LYS A 74 11.81 13.94 4.18
C LYS A 74 13.04 13.37 4.88
N GLN A 75 12.83 12.52 5.88
CA GLN A 75 13.88 11.82 6.59
C GLN A 75 14.37 10.55 5.89
N ALA A 76 13.57 10.00 4.97
CA ALA A 76 13.80 8.67 4.42
C ALA A 76 14.82 8.69 3.27
N LYS A 77 15.59 7.60 3.17
CA LYS A 77 16.29 7.23 1.95
C LYS A 77 15.32 6.67 0.92
N VAL A 78 15.34 7.21 -0.29
CA VAL A 78 14.38 6.84 -1.32
C VAL A 78 15.04 5.93 -2.36
N ILE A 79 14.54 4.70 -2.47
CA ILE A 79 14.90 3.75 -3.52
C ILE A 79 13.73 3.66 -4.50
N HIS A 80 13.96 3.94 -5.78
CA HIS A 80 12.89 3.99 -6.78
C HIS A 80 13.15 3.02 -7.93
N PHE A 81 12.27 2.03 -8.05
CA PHE A 81 12.21 1.12 -9.18
C PHE A 81 11.15 1.62 -10.15
N ASP A 82 11.56 1.95 -11.37
CA ASP A 82 10.64 2.32 -12.43
C ASP A 82 11.16 1.84 -13.78
N ILE A 83 10.25 1.56 -14.71
CA ILE A 83 10.65 1.20 -16.09
C ILE A 83 10.90 2.45 -16.92
N ASP A 84 10.27 3.58 -16.58
CA ASP A 84 10.41 4.84 -17.29
C ASP A 84 11.45 5.75 -16.58
N PRO A 85 12.59 6.06 -17.23
CA PRO A 85 13.56 7.01 -16.71
C PRO A 85 12.98 8.38 -16.39
N SER A 86 11.89 8.79 -17.06
CA SER A 86 11.28 10.11 -16.90
C SER A 86 10.55 10.30 -15.55
N GLU A 87 10.20 9.20 -14.87
CA GLU A 87 9.56 9.24 -13.55
C GLU A 87 10.58 9.32 -12.40
N ILE A 88 11.86 9.00 -12.67
CA ILE A 88 12.93 9.11 -11.67
C ILE A 88 13.22 10.58 -11.38
N ASP A 89 13.35 10.93 -10.09
CA ASP A 89 13.64 12.28 -9.59
C ASP A 89 12.61 13.37 -9.97
N LYS A 90 11.50 12.99 -10.60
CA LYS A 90 10.48 13.93 -11.10
C LYS A 90 9.73 14.65 -9.98
N ASN A 91 9.19 13.88 -9.03
CA ASN A 91 8.38 14.40 -7.91
C ASN A 91 9.12 14.31 -6.57
N VAL A 92 9.81 13.19 -6.35
CA VAL A 92 10.62 12.93 -5.15
C VAL A 92 12.04 12.61 -5.59
N LYS A 93 13.02 13.31 -5.02
CA LYS A 93 14.43 13.05 -5.30
C LYS A 93 14.81 11.68 -4.71
N THR A 94 15.42 10.85 -5.53
CA THR A 94 15.82 9.48 -5.18
C THR A 94 17.27 9.46 -4.70
N ASP A 95 17.58 8.58 -3.75
CA ASP A 95 18.97 8.26 -3.38
C ASP A 95 19.52 7.17 -4.30
N PHE A 96 18.67 6.20 -4.67
CA PHE A 96 19.01 5.13 -5.60
C PHE A 96 17.85 4.87 -6.57
N ALA A 97 18.14 4.82 -7.86
CA ALA A 97 17.17 4.50 -8.89
C ALA A 97 17.55 3.20 -9.60
N LEU A 98 16.58 2.31 -9.78
CA LEU A 98 16.70 1.09 -10.58
C LEU A 98 15.75 1.21 -11.76
N ILE A 99 16.32 1.56 -12.92
CA ILE A 99 15.58 1.71 -14.16
C ILE A 99 15.49 0.34 -14.83
N GLY A 100 14.28 -0.20 -14.96
CA GLY A 100 14.04 -1.46 -15.65
C GLY A 100 12.76 -2.17 -15.23
N ASN A 101 12.55 -3.36 -15.77
CA ASN A 101 11.39 -4.18 -15.42
C ASN A 101 11.48 -4.63 -13.95
N CYS A 102 10.49 -4.24 -13.13
CA CYS A 102 10.42 -4.59 -11.71
C CYS A 102 10.55 -6.10 -11.44
N LYS A 103 10.07 -6.95 -12.35
CA LYS A 103 10.22 -8.41 -12.23
C LYS A 103 11.69 -8.83 -12.21
N GLU A 104 12.50 -8.25 -13.07
CA GLU A 104 13.92 -8.57 -13.22
C GLU A 104 14.75 -7.92 -12.12
N THR A 105 14.49 -6.64 -11.85
CA THR A 105 15.23 -5.87 -10.84
C THR A 105 14.96 -6.40 -9.43
N LEU A 106 13.71 -6.72 -9.07
CA LEU A 106 13.40 -7.33 -7.77
C LEU A 106 14.09 -8.69 -7.64
N SER A 107 14.01 -9.56 -8.65
CA SER A 107 14.70 -10.86 -8.60
C SER A 107 16.21 -10.72 -8.40
N ALA A 108 16.85 -9.77 -9.10
CA ALA A 108 18.27 -9.49 -8.94
C ALA A 108 18.62 -8.95 -7.55
N MET A 109 17.78 -8.06 -7.00
CA MET A 109 17.97 -7.50 -5.67
C MET A 109 17.74 -8.54 -4.58
N THR A 110 16.69 -9.37 -4.67
CA THR A 110 16.41 -10.44 -3.71
C THR A 110 17.57 -11.41 -3.55
N LYS A 111 18.33 -11.69 -4.62
CA LYS A 111 19.54 -12.53 -4.55
C LYS A 111 20.67 -11.90 -3.73
N LYS A 112 20.73 -10.57 -3.68
CA LYS A 112 21.75 -9.80 -2.93
C LYS A 112 21.32 -9.47 -1.51
N LEU A 113 20.03 -9.57 -1.20
CA LEU A 113 19.52 -9.36 0.14
C LEU A 113 19.98 -10.46 1.09
N THR A 114 20.35 -10.05 2.31
CA THR A 114 20.44 -10.95 3.47
C THR A 114 19.05 -11.07 4.09
N GLU A 115 18.72 -12.27 4.57
CA GLU A 115 17.49 -12.47 5.33
C GLU A 115 17.50 -11.59 6.58
N ASN A 116 16.36 -10.96 6.89
CA ASN A 116 16.26 -10.06 8.03
C ASN A 116 14.86 -10.10 8.64
N SER A 117 14.69 -9.57 9.86
CA SER A 117 13.39 -9.35 10.47
C SER A 117 13.27 -7.95 11.06
N HIS A 118 12.17 -7.28 10.75
CA HIS A 118 11.85 -5.93 11.23
C HIS A 118 10.66 -5.97 12.18
N ARG A 119 10.70 -6.89 13.15
CA ARG A 119 9.58 -7.14 14.08
C ARG A 119 9.11 -5.85 14.76
N GLU A 120 9.99 -5.11 15.42
CA GLU A 120 9.62 -3.88 16.14
C GLU A 120 8.95 -2.85 15.21
N TRP A 121 9.51 -2.67 14.00
CA TRP A 121 8.93 -1.78 13.00
C TRP A 121 7.54 -2.22 12.56
N LYS A 122 7.35 -3.50 12.24
CA LYS A 122 6.02 -4.06 11.88
C LYS A 122 5.02 -3.94 13.02
N GLU A 123 5.45 -4.15 14.26
CA GLU A 123 4.60 -4.03 15.45
C GLU A 123 4.15 -2.59 15.68
N SER A 124 4.96 -1.60 15.29
CA SER A 124 4.61 -0.19 15.42
C SER A 124 3.39 0.26 14.60
N PHE A 125 2.94 -0.55 13.61
CA PHE A 125 1.72 -0.26 12.83
C PHE A 125 0.45 -0.51 13.64
N ARG A 126 0.48 -1.44 14.61
CA ARG A 126 -0.72 -2.00 15.26
C ARG A 126 -1.60 -0.93 15.89
N GLU A 127 -1.01 0.04 16.60
CA GLU A 127 -1.77 1.07 17.29
C GLU A 127 -2.66 1.88 16.33
N SER A 128 -2.09 2.28 15.18
CA SER A 128 -2.83 3.03 14.16
C SER A 128 -3.83 2.14 13.41
N GLU A 129 -3.48 0.87 13.16
CA GLU A 129 -4.39 -0.11 12.55
C GLU A 129 -5.60 -0.38 13.44
N GLU A 130 -5.40 -0.61 14.74
CA GLU A 130 -6.46 -0.83 15.71
C GLU A 130 -7.36 0.40 15.85
N LYS A 131 -6.76 1.59 15.95
CA LYS A 131 -7.51 2.85 16.01
C LYS A 131 -8.40 3.04 14.78
N GLU A 132 -7.85 2.83 13.59
CA GLU A 132 -8.61 2.92 12.34
C GLU A 132 -9.68 1.82 12.24
N SER A 133 -9.34 0.60 12.67
CA SER A 133 -10.26 -0.52 12.67
C SER A 133 -11.50 -0.23 13.51
N VAL A 134 -11.31 0.21 14.75
CA VAL A 134 -12.41 0.48 15.69
C VAL A 134 -13.21 1.72 15.29
N SER A 135 -12.53 2.77 14.83
CA SER A 135 -13.17 4.09 14.64
C SER A 135 -13.76 4.30 13.26
N VAL A 136 -13.29 3.55 12.25
CA VAL A 136 -13.64 3.79 10.84
C VAL A 136 -14.08 2.51 10.14
N ILE A 137 -13.25 1.46 10.14
CA ILE A 137 -13.51 0.27 9.32
C ILE A 137 -14.69 -0.54 9.88
N HIS A 138 -14.68 -0.86 11.17
CA HIS A 138 -15.69 -1.72 11.76
C HIS A 138 -17.11 -1.11 11.68
N PRO A 139 -17.33 0.18 12.03
CA PRO A 139 -18.64 0.79 11.87
C PRO A 139 -19.11 0.89 10.41
N GLU A 140 -18.18 1.07 9.47
CA GLU A 140 -18.49 1.15 8.04
C GLU A 140 -18.82 -0.23 7.44
N LEU A 141 -18.26 -1.32 7.96
CA LEU A 141 -18.56 -2.68 7.47
C LEU A 141 -19.72 -3.35 8.19
N HIS A 142 -19.99 -2.96 9.43
CA HIS A 142 -20.99 -3.57 10.31
C HIS A 142 -21.82 -2.50 11.01
N PRO A 143 -22.61 -1.71 10.26
CA PRO A 143 -23.48 -0.72 10.86
C PRO A 143 -24.51 -1.40 11.78
N THR A 144 -24.63 -0.93 13.02
CA THR A 144 -25.57 -1.50 14.00
C THR A 144 -26.93 -0.81 13.98
N GLU A 145 -27.02 0.36 13.34
CA GLU A 145 -28.23 1.18 13.21
C GLU A 145 -28.17 2.02 11.94
N GLY A 146 -29.32 2.52 11.48
CA GLY A 146 -29.41 3.39 10.30
C GLY A 146 -29.53 2.64 8.97
N PHE A 147 -29.11 3.30 7.89
CA PHE A 147 -29.11 2.73 6.54
C PHE A 147 -27.85 1.90 6.30
N ILE A 148 -27.94 0.98 5.32
CA ILE A 148 -26.76 0.27 4.81
C ILE A 148 -25.69 1.25 4.36
N THR A 149 -24.45 0.95 4.69
CA THR A 149 -23.29 1.76 4.29
C THR A 149 -22.75 1.27 2.94
N MET A 150 -21.94 2.09 2.28
CA MET A 150 -21.31 1.66 1.03
C MET A 150 -20.27 0.55 1.30
N GLY A 151 -19.54 0.63 2.42
CA GLY A 151 -18.58 -0.40 2.81
C GLY A 151 -19.21 -1.75 3.08
N GLU A 152 -20.34 -1.80 3.79
CA GLU A 152 -21.11 -3.03 4.00
C GLU A 152 -21.52 -3.66 2.66
N VAL A 153 -22.05 -2.85 1.73
CA VAL A 153 -22.47 -3.33 0.40
C VAL A 153 -21.28 -3.89 -0.39
N VAL A 154 -20.17 -3.15 -0.46
CA VAL A 154 -18.96 -3.58 -1.16
C VAL A 154 -18.43 -4.88 -0.55
N HIS A 155 -18.37 -4.97 0.78
CA HIS A 155 -17.84 -6.12 1.49
C HIS A 155 -18.71 -7.35 1.27
N ALA A 156 -20.04 -7.21 1.33
CA ALA A 156 -20.97 -8.29 1.04
C ALA A 156 -20.83 -8.83 -0.40
N VAL A 157 -20.59 -7.97 -1.39
CA VAL A 157 -20.31 -8.40 -2.78
C VAL A 157 -18.99 -9.15 -2.86
N SER A 158 -17.94 -8.65 -2.20
CA SER A 158 -16.64 -9.32 -2.11
C SER A 158 -16.79 -10.74 -1.56
N ASP A 159 -17.47 -10.89 -0.42
CA ASP A 159 -17.69 -12.17 0.25
C ASP A 159 -18.56 -13.12 -0.59
N ALA A 160 -19.62 -12.62 -1.22
CA ALA A 160 -20.48 -13.40 -2.11
C ALA A 160 -19.73 -13.97 -3.32
N THR A 161 -18.67 -13.29 -3.75
CA THR A 161 -17.78 -13.72 -4.84
C THR A 161 -16.55 -14.48 -4.35
N LYS A 162 -16.46 -14.78 -3.04
CA LYS A 162 -15.32 -15.41 -2.39
C LYS A 162 -13.99 -14.66 -2.62
N ASN A 163 -14.07 -13.34 -2.82
CA ASN A 163 -12.91 -12.48 -3.14
C ASN A 163 -12.21 -12.85 -4.47
N GLU A 164 -12.94 -13.44 -5.42
CA GLU A 164 -12.40 -13.86 -6.73
C GLU A 164 -12.90 -12.99 -7.89
N ALA A 165 -13.85 -12.09 -7.65
CA ALA A 165 -14.41 -11.28 -8.72
C ALA A 165 -13.48 -10.14 -9.15
N VAL A 166 -13.59 -9.77 -10.44
CA VAL A 166 -12.98 -8.56 -10.97
C VAL A 166 -13.93 -7.39 -10.72
N LEU A 167 -13.45 -6.41 -9.95
CA LEU A 167 -14.19 -5.19 -9.65
C LEU A 167 -13.82 -4.07 -10.63
N VAL A 168 -14.82 -3.44 -11.22
CA VAL A 168 -14.69 -2.24 -12.05
C VAL A 168 -15.50 -1.12 -11.39
N THR A 169 -14.95 0.09 -11.34
CA THR A 169 -15.56 1.23 -10.66
C THR A 169 -15.59 2.45 -11.56
N ASP A 170 -16.67 3.25 -11.44
CA ASP A 170 -16.67 4.65 -11.86
C ASP A 170 -15.82 5.51 -10.92
N VAL A 171 -15.75 6.82 -11.17
CA VAL A 171 -15.01 7.78 -10.35
C VAL A 171 -15.92 8.44 -9.32
N GLY A 172 -15.58 8.32 -8.04
CA GLY A 172 -16.33 8.94 -6.95
C GLY A 172 -16.04 8.32 -5.59
N GLN A 173 -16.91 8.58 -4.61
CA GLN A 173 -16.81 7.94 -3.29
C GLN A 173 -16.92 6.42 -3.39
N ASN A 174 -17.78 5.92 -4.30
CA ASN A 174 -17.90 4.50 -4.62
C ASN A 174 -16.55 3.88 -4.97
N GLN A 175 -15.70 4.58 -5.74
CA GLN A 175 -14.36 4.10 -6.09
C GLN A 175 -13.48 3.91 -4.86
N MET A 176 -13.47 4.90 -3.96
CA MET A 176 -12.59 4.87 -2.79
C MET A 176 -13.08 3.85 -1.76
N ILE A 177 -14.38 3.73 -1.54
CA ILE A 177 -14.96 2.69 -0.68
C ILE A 177 -14.67 1.31 -1.26
N ALA A 178 -14.86 1.12 -2.57
CA ALA A 178 -14.55 -0.13 -3.24
C ALA A 178 -13.07 -0.51 -3.08
N ALA A 179 -12.16 0.45 -3.30
CA ALA A 179 -10.73 0.27 -3.10
C ALA A 179 -10.33 -0.13 -1.66
N ARG A 180 -11.09 0.32 -0.64
CA ARG A 180 -10.81 0.05 0.77
C ARG A 180 -11.40 -1.28 1.27
N TYR A 181 -12.55 -1.69 0.75
CA TYR A 181 -13.36 -2.75 1.35
C TYR A 181 -13.67 -3.94 0.45
N PHE A 182 -13.36 -3.84 -0.85
CA PHE A 182 -13.33 -5.01 -1.74
C PHE A 182 -11.99 -5.74 -1.55
N ARG A 183 -12.01 -7.07 -1.53
CA ARG A 183 -10.84 -7.89 -1.17
C ARG A 183 -10.37 -8.81 -2.28
#